data_AF-A0A917N3F8-F1
#
_entry.id   AF-A0A917N3F8-F1
#
_cell.length_a   1.000
_cell.length_b   1.000
_cell.length_c   1.000
_cell.angle_alpha   90.00
_cell.angle_beta   90.00
_cell.angle_gamma   90.00
#
_symmetry.space_group_name_H-M   'P 1'
#
loop_
_entity.id
_entity.type
_entity.pdbx_description
1 polymer ?
#
loop_
_entity_poly.entity_id
_entity_poly.type
_entity_poly.pdbx_seq_one_letter_code
_entity_poly.pdbx_strand_id
1 'polypeptide(L)'
;MRLLLFCAVFFIATPFCTKAQTTADIVQTLEQNYNWARAKVIQESVTVNGPPEMFTRIKSDKRSFDISTFSYLSSYLGKYYDKVYGTDILNSAEKTSVNTTAEQKAACAKEIAKISGKLHITLNARGIKLTDNSYELGMTTLTTIGEFLNPERGVGVSAGWRPIANKVAITINSLNRTGQPVVKWSKDFSNCTIDLPIGGDTNYSSIIIDGLKKGGKM
;
A
#
# COMPACT_ATOMS: atom_id res chain seq x y z
N MET A 1 7.43 -20.39 -61.88
CA MET A 1 6.58 -19.77 -60.84
C MET A 1 6.99 -20.38 -59.49
N ARG A 2 8.04 -19.83 -58.88
CA ARG A 2 7.96 -19.01 -57.66
C ARG A 2 7.39 -19.79 -56.46
N LEU A 3 8.24 -20.64 -55.89
CA LEU A 3 8.41 -20.69 -54.44
C LEU A 3 8.52 -19.26 -53.92
N LEU A 4 7.73 -18.91 -52.91
CA LEU A 4 8.13 -18.07 -51.77
C LEU A 4 6.87 -17.65 -50.98
N LEU A 5 7.03 -17.71 -49.65
CA LEU A 5 6.30 -16.93 -48.65
C LEU A 5 4.85 -17.31 -48.39
N PHE A 6 4.62 -18.27 -47.48
CA PHE A 6 3.60 -18.11 -46.43
C PHE A 6 3.93 -18.88 -45.12
N CYS A 7 5.22 -19.16 -44.87
CA CYS A 7 5.70 -19.65 -43.58
C CYS A 7 6.90 -18.79 -43.14
N ALA A 8 6.64 -17.63 -42.55
CA ALA A 8 7.52 -16.97 -41.58
C ALA A 8 6.83 -15.69 -41.07
N VAL A 9 6.91 -15.50 -39.74
CA VAL A 9 6.69 -14.25 -38.98
C VAL A 9 5.19 -13.91 -38.73
N PHE A 10 4.47 -14.29 -37.67
CA PHE A 10 4.72 -14.24 -36.21
C PHE A 10 5.70 -13.14 -35.81
N PHE A 11 5.28 -12.15 -35.02
CA PHE A 11 5.87 -10.80 -34.79
C PHE A 11 5.19 -9.78 -35.73
N ILE A 12 4.32 -8.86 -35.30
CA ILE A 12 4.38 -8.00 -34.12
C ILE A 12 2.94 -7.82 -33.60
N ALA A 13 2.45 -8.79 -32.84
CA ALA A 13 1.48 -8.50 -31.79
C ALA A 13 2.27 -8.54 -30.49
N THR A 14 2.99 -7.47 -30.19
CA THR A 14 3.20 -7.11 -28.79
C THR A 14 2.10 -6.13 -28.44
N PRO A 15 0.87 -6.57 -28.09
CA PRO A 15 0.20 -5.82 -27.05
C PRO A 15 1.09 -6.07 -25.85
N PHE A 16 1.93 -5.08 -25.56
CA PHE A 16 2.70 -4.97 -24.35
C PHE A 16 2.11 -5.87 -23.25
N CYS A 17 2.73 -7.04 -23.04
CA CYS A 17 2.72 -7.70 -21.75
C CYS A 17 3.51 -6.80 -20.80
N THR A 18 3.04 -5.56 -20.62
CA THR A 18 3.23 -4.86 -19.37
C THR A 18 2.46 -5.71 -18.38
N LYS A 19 3.14 -6.70 -17.81
CA LYS A 19 2.76 -7.19 -16.49
C LYS A 19 2.52 -5.92 -15.71
N ALA A 20 1.27 -5.65 -15.33
CA ALA A 20 0.96 -4.51 -14.49
C ALA A 20 1.98 -4.59 -13.34
N GLN A 21 2.85 -3.57 -13.22
CA GLN A 21 3.74 -3.49 -12.08
C GLN A 21 2.80 -3.48 -10.88
N THR A 22 2.91 -4.50 -10.05
CA THR A 22 2.22 -4.54 -8.77
C THR A 22 3.20 -4.00 -7.73
N THR A 23 2.88 -4.11 -6.44
CA THR A 23 3.79 -3.73 -5.35
C THR A 23 5.18 -4.38 -5.43
N ALA A 24 5.41 -5.37 -6.29
CA ALA A 24 6.71 -6.03 -6.49
C ALA A 24 7.89 -5.07 -6.74
N ASP A 25 7.72 -4.10 -7.64
CA ASP A 25 8.77 -3.12 -7.96
C ASP A 25 9.09 -2.19 -6.77
N ILE A 26 8.05 -1.86 -6.00
CA ILE A 26 8.15 -1.06 -4.77
C ILE A 26 8.91 -1.86 -3.71
N VAL A 27 8.54 -3.14 -3.51
CA VAL A 27 9.22 -4.06 -2.58
C VAL A 27 10.69 -4.20 -2.95
N GLN A 28 11.02 -4.42 -4.22
CA GLN A 28 12.41 -4.55 -4.66
C GLN A 28 13.22 -3.29 -4.35
N THR A 29 12.65 -2.10 -4.62
CA THR A 29 13.31 -0.82 -4.37
C THR A 29 13.49 -0.57 -2.86
N LEU A 30 12.53 -0.99 -2.03
CA LEU A 30 12.65 -0.96 -0.58
C LEU A 30 13.73 -1.92 -0.07
N GLU A 31 13.86 -3.13 -0.63
CA GLU A 31 14.91 -4.07 -0.22
C GLU A 31 16.32 -3.56 -0.54
N GLN A 32 16.47 -2.80 -1.62
CA GLN A 32 17.77 -2.27 -2.06
C GLN A 32 18.20 -1.04 -1.25
N ASN A 33 17.27 -0.16 -0.94
CA ASN A 33 17.57 1.16 -0.37
C ASN A 33 17.18 1.30 1.11
N TYR A 34 16.38 0.37 1.64
CA TYR A 34 15.85 0.39 2.99
C TYR A 34 15.92 -1.01 3.62
N ASN A 35 15.38 -1.14 4.82
CA ASN A 35 15.49 -2.35 5.62
C ASN A 35 14.63 -3.49 5.06
N TRP A 36 15.18 -4.71 5.03
CA TRP A 36 14.50 -5.88 4.47
C TRP A 36 13.12 -6.12 5.10
N ALA A 37 13.00 -5.99 6.43
CA ALA A 37 11.74 -6.17 7.13
C ALA A 37 10.66 -5.18 6.66
N ARG A 38 11.04 -3.91 6.37
CA ARG A 38 10.11 -2.89 5.86
C ARG A 38 9.53 -3.28 4.51
N ALA A 39 10.39 -3.76 3.61
CA ALA A 39 9.97 -4.24 2.31
C ALA A 39 8.98 -5.42 2.43
N LYS A 40 9.22 -6.34 3.36
CA LYS A 40 8.33 -7.49 3.60
C LYS A 40 7.01 -7.11 4.26
N VAL A 41 6.97 -6.15 5.17
CA VAL A 41 5.71 -5.62 5.72
C VAL A 41 4.84 -5.02 4.61
N ILE A 42 5.44 -4.27 3.68
CA ILE A 42 4.73 -3.73 2.49
C ILE A 42 4.27 -4.85 1.58
N GLN A 43 5.12 -5.86 1.32
CA GLN A 43 4.77 -7.01 0.50
C GLN A 43 3.51 -7.74 1.01
N GLU A 44 3.37 -7.90 2.33
CA GLU A 44 2.22 -8.58 2.94
C GLU A 44 0.98 -7.69 3.07
N SER A 45 1.18 -6.39 3.30
CA SER A 45 0.10 -5.50 3.75
C SER A 45 -0.42 -4.55 2.68
N VAL A 46 0.25 -4.39 1.54
CA VAL A 46 -0.09 -3.33 0.57
C VAL A 46 -0.10 -3.82 -0.88
N THR A 47 -1.21 -3.56 -1.57
CA THR A 47 -1.33 -3.74 -3.02
C THR A 47 -1.53 -2.39 -3.72
N VAL A 48 -0.65 -2.04 -4.66
CA VAL A 48 -0.85 -0.88 -5.55
C VAL A 48 -1.23 -1.39 -6.95
N ASN A 49 -2.41 -1.02 -7.41
CA ASN A 49 -2.94 -1.30 -8.73
C ASN A 49 -3.00 0.01 -9.52
N GLY A 50 -1.87 0.46 -10.06
CA GLY A 50 -1.76 1.68 -10.86
C GLY A 50 -1.38 1.42 -12.31
N PRO A 51 -1.44 2.46 -13.17
CA PRO A 51 -0.81 2.42 -14.49
C PRO A 51 0.73 2.43 -14.37
N PRO A 52 1.50 1.94 -15.36
CA PRO A 52 2.96 1.84 -15.28
C PRO A 52 3.68 3.16 -14.92
N GLU A 53 3.17 4.28 -15.41
CA GLU A 53 3.73 5.62 -15.17
C GLU A 53 3.70 6.00 -13.68
N MET A 54 2.74 5.45 -12.92
CA MET A 54 2.65 5.65 -11.48
C MET A 54 3.85 5.02 -10.77
N PHE A 55 4.27 3.83 -11.19
CA PHE A 55 5.43 3.14 -10.61
C PHE A 55 6.75 3.82 -10.99
N THR A 56 6.85 4.32 -12.21
CA THR A 56 7.99 5.17 -12.61
C THR A 56 8.11 6.38 -11.71
N ARG A 57 7.00 7.02 -11.36
CA ARG A 57 6.98 8.18 -10.46
C ARG A 57 7.33 7.82 -9.03
N ILE A 58 6.71 6.77 -8.46
CA ILE A 58 7.02 6.27 -7.10
C ILE A 58 8.51 6.02 -6.93
N LYS A 59 9.14 5.38 -7.93
CA LYS A 59 10.58 5.02 -7.88
C LYS A 59 11.53 6.21 -8.08
N SER A 60 11.05 7.38 -8.49
CA SER A 60 11.92 8.52 -8.80
C SER A 60 12.40 9.29 -7.56
N ASP A 61 11.72 9.14 -6.41
CA ASP A 61 12.01 9.80 -5.11
C ASP A 61 12.35 11.29 -5.19
N LYS A 62 11.69 12.02 -6.09
CA LYS A 62 11.88 13.47 -6.31
C LYS A 62 10.90 14.32 -5.51
N ARG A 63 9.84 13.74 -4.95
CA ARG A 63 8.77 14.42 -4.20
C ARG A 63 8.52 13.72 -2.87
N SER A 64 7.84 14.42 -1.96
CA SER A 64 7.46 13.92 -0.63
C SER A 64 6.52 12.70 -0.65
N PHE A 65 5.93 12.38 -1.80
CA PHE A 65 4.90 11.33 -1.97
C PHE A 65 5.40 10.10 -2.73
N ASP A 66 6.71 9.86 -2.73
CA ASP A 66 7.36 8.82 -3.54
C ASP A 66 7.72 7.57 -2.70
N ILE A 67 8.74 6.80 -3.06
CA ILE A 67 9.14 5.56 -2.37
C ILE A 67 9.33 5.74 -0.85
N SER A 68 9.76 6.93 -0.43
CA SER A 68 9.84 7.34 0.98
C SER A 68 8.50 7.21 1.72
N THR A 69 7.36 7.46 1.05
CA THR A 69 6.01 7.24 1.61
C THR A 69 5.79 5.78 1.99
N PHE A 70 6.19 4.84 1.13
CA PHE A 70 6.08 3.41 1.45
C PHE A 70 7.03 3.00 2.58
N SER A 71 8.21 3.63 2.68
CA SER A 71 9.11 3.43 3.81
C SER A 71 8.46 3.88 5.13
N TYR A 72 7.84 5.06 5.18
CA TYR A 72 7.11 5.52 6.37
C TYR A 72 5.90 4.64 6.69
N LEU A 73 5.08 4.31 5.69
CA LEU A 73 3.93 3.44 5.85
C LEU A 73 4.34 2.08 6.43
N SER A 74 5.44 1.49 5.94
CA SER A 74 5.96 0.21 6.46
C SER A 74 6.32 0.28 7.95
N SER A 75 6.92 1.39 8.40
CA SER A 75 7.27 1.60 9.79
C SER A 75 6.02 1.70 10.67
N TYR A 76 5.03 2.49 10.24
CA TYR A 76 3.77 2.62 10.99
C TYR A 76 3.01 1.30 11.08
N LEU A 77 2.99 0.52 10.00
CA LEU A 77 2.38 -0.81 9.99
C LEU A 77 3.10 -1.76 10.93
N GLY A 78 4.44 -1.78 10.94
CA GLY A 78 5.21 -2.59 11.89
C GLY A 78 4.85 -2.27 13.34
N LYS A 79 4.85 -0.98 13.70
CA LYS A 79 4.46 -0.52 15.04
C LYS A 79 3.01 -0.84 15.38
N TYR A 80 2.10 -0.67 14.42
CA TYR A 80 0.70 -1.03 14.56
C TYR A 80 0.55 -2.51 14.92
N TYR A 81 1.23 -3.39 14.19
CA TYR A 81 1.13 -4.82 14.42
C TYR A 81 1.64 -5.22 15.81
N ASP A 82 2.76 -4.66 16.25
CA ASP A 82 3.28 -4.88 17.61
C ASP A 82 2.26 -4.44 18.66
N LYS A 83 1.67 -3.26 18.50
CA LYS A 83 0.72 -2.68 19.48
C LYS A 83 -0.62 -3.40 19.53
N VAL A 84 -1.13 -3.85 18.39
CA VAL A 84 -2.50 -4.37 18.25
C VAL A 84 -2.55 -5.90 18.33
N TYR A 85 -1.53 -6.58 17.82
CA TYR A 85 -1.51 -8.04 17.73
C TYR A 85 -0.40 -8.70 18.56
N GLY A 86 0.39 -7.91 19.29
CA GLY A 86 1.40 -8.43 20.22
C GLY A 86 2.52 -9.19 19.50
N THR A 87 2.90 -8.74 18.31
CA THR A 87 4.17 -9.19 17.72
C THR A 87 5.31 -8.56 18.53
N ASP A 88 6.21 -9.36 19.07
CA ASP A 88 7.24 -8.88 20.00
C ASP A 88 8.46 -8.24 19.29
N ILE A 89 8.48 -8.22 17.94
CA ILE A 89 9.73 -8.13 17.18
C ILE A 89 9.65 -7.24 15.92
N LEU A 90 8.53 -6.67 15.48
CA LEU A 90 8.58 -5.85 14.25
C LEU A 90 9.35 -4.53 14.46
N ASN A 91 9.28 -3.93 15.65
CA ASN A 91 10.13 -2.80 16.04
C ASN A 91 11.62 -3.17 16.15
N SER A 92 11.97 -4.39 16.53
CA SER A 92 13.37 -4.85 16.52
C SER A 92 13.82 -5.28 15.12
N ALA A 93 12.89 -5.71 14.27
CA ALA A 93 13.11 -5.96 12.85
C ALA A 93 13.31 -4.66 12.05
N GLU A 94 12.84 -3.49 12.53
CA GLU A 94 13.26 -2.19 12.00
C GLU A 94 14.78 -1.97 12.10
N LYS A 95 15.48 -2.71 12.97
CA LYS A 95 16.95 -2.66 13.10
C LYS A 95 17.67 -3.61 12.12
N THR A 96 16.94 -4.38 11.31
CA THR A 96 17.55 -5.19 10.24
C THR A 96 18.11 -4.25 9.18
N SER A 97 19.41 -4.37 8.89
CA SER A 97 20.06 -3.59 7.83
C SER A 97 19.69 -4.12 6.43
N VAL A 98 20.04 -3.35 5.41
CA VAL A 98 19.98 -3.78 3.99
C VAL A 98 20.70 -5.13 3.79
N ASN A 99 21.79 -5.38 4.56
CA ASN A 99 22.64 -6.57 4.49
C ASN A 99 22.55 -7.45 5.77
N THR A 100 21.32 -7.80 6.15
CA THR A 100 21.01 -8.64 7.33
C THR A 100 21.37 -10.12 7.11
N THR A 101 21.82 -10.84 8.16
CA THR A 101 22.19 -12.27 8.07
C THR A 101 20.98 -13.18 7.81
N ALA A 102 21.24 -14.43 7.40
CA ALA A 102 20.18 -15.40 7.13
C ALA A 102 19.34 -15.73 8.38
N GLU A 103 19.99 -15.81 9.54
CA GLU A 103 19.37 -16.10 10.84
C GLU A 103 18.42 -14.97 11.27
N GLN A 104 18.87 -13.72 11.11
CA GLN A 104 18.06 -12.54 11.40
C GLN A 104 16.86 -12.41 10.45
N LYS A 105 17.04 -12.70 9.15
CA LYS A 105 15.95 -12.77 8.18
C LYS A 105 14.94 -13.86 8.55
N ALA A 106 15.40 -15.04 8.95
CA ALA A 106 14.53 -16.15 9.36
C ALA A 106 13.73 -15.82 10.64
N ALA A 107 14.35 -15.15 11.62
CA ALA A 107 13.66 -14.68 12.82
C ALA A 107 12.57 -13.65 12.47
N CYS A 108 12.87 -12.67 11.63
CA CYS A 108 11.90 -11.67 11.18
C CYS A 108 10.77 -12.30 10.34
N ALA A 109 11.07 -13.26 9.47
CA ALA A 109 10.07 -13.95 8.65
C ALA A 109 9.02 -14.68 9.49
N LYS A 110 9.41 -15.27 10.63
CA LYS A 110 8.47 -15.93 11.56
C LYS A 110 7.46 -14.95 12.15
N GLU A 111 7.88 -13.73 12.43
CA GLU A 111 7.02 -12.68 13.00
C GLU A 111 6.12 -12.06 11.93
N ILE A 112 6.67 -11.85 10.72
CA ILE A 112 5.88 -11.41 9.56
C ILE A 112 4.78 -12.43 9.21
N ALA A 113 5.04 -13.74 9.36
CA ALA A 113 4.02 -14.76 9.15
C ALA A 113 2.82 -14.61 10.13
N LYS A 114 3.03 -14.09 11.35
CA LYS A 114 1.95 -13.88 12.33
C LYS A 114 0.99 -12.75 11.93
N ILE A 115 1.47 -11.77 11.16
CA ILE A 115 0.68 -10.63 10.69
C ILE A 115 0.02 -10.86 9.33
N SER A 116 0.42 -11.92 8.61
CA SER A 116 -0.11 -12.20 7.29
C SER A 116 -1.63 -12.34 7.32
N GLY A 117 -2.31 -11.57 6.45
CA GLY A 117 -3.77 -11.53 6.35
C GLY A 117 -4.50 -10.86 7.51
N LYS A 118 -3.81 -10.18 8.44
CA LYS A 118 -4.46 -9.39 9.52
C LYS A 118 -4.94 -8.03 9.05
N LEU A 119 -4.14 -7.34 8.25
CA LEU A 119 -4.51 -6.09 7.60
C LEU A 119 -3.98 -6.10 6.17
N HIS A 120 -4.79 -5.65 5.22
CA HIS A 120 -4.36 -5.43 3.85
C HIS A 120 -4.96 -4.12 3.30
N ILE A 121 -4.13 -3.30 2.65
CA ILE A 121 -4.49 -2.01 2.06
C ILE A 121 -4.30 -2.12 0.55
N THR A 122 -5.35 -1.86 -0.22
CA THR A 122 -5.29 -1.87 -1.69
C THR A 122 -5.60 -0.49 -2.23
N LEU A 123 -4.72 0.04 -3.10
CA LEU A 123 -4.99 1.23 -3.90
C LEU A 123 -5.31 0.83 -5.34
N ASN A 124 -6.57 1.00 -5.75
CA ASN A 124 -7.07 0.72 -7.09
C ASN A 124 -7.16 2.01 -7.92
N ALA A 125 -6.17 2.22 -8.79
CA ALA A 125 -6.03 3.40 -9.65
C ALA A 125 -5.87 3.06 -11.15
N ARG A 126 -6.03 1.79 -11.58
CA ARG A 126 -5.83 1.38 -12.99
C ARG A 126 -6.71 2.11 -14.01
N GLY A 127 -7.93 2.49 -13.62
CA GLY A 127 -8.89 3.17 -14.50
C GLY A 127 -8.72 4.69 -14.57
N ILE A 128 -7.67 5.24 -13.97
CA ILE A 128 -7.50 6.68 -13.76
C ILE A 128 -6.35 7.23 -14.60
N LYS A 129 -6.57 8.38 -15.23
CA LYS A 129 -5.50 9.13 -15.89
C LYS A 129 -4.54 9.67 -14.82
N LEU A 130 -3.27 9.30 -14.90
CA LEU A 130 -2.24 9.79 -14.00
C LEU A 130 -1.98 11.28 -14.23
N THR A 131 -2.61 12.11 -13.41
CA THR A 131 -2.32 13.53 -13.21
C THR A 131 -1.58 13.72 -11.89
N ASP A 132 -0.90 14.86 -11.71
CA ASP A 132 -0.25 15.20 -10.44
C ASP A 132 -1.23 15.12 -9.26
N ASN A 133 -2.44 15.68 -9.41
CA ASN A 133 -3.47 15.64 -8.38
C ASN A 133 -3.91 14.20 -8.05
N SER A 134 -4.16 13.37 -9.08
CA SER A 134 -4.60 11.99 -8.85
C SER A 134 -3.53 11.12 -8.17
N TYR A 135 -2.26 11.39 -8.47
CA TYR A 135 -1.13 10.73 -7.85
C TYR A 135 -1.00 11.15 -6.38
N GLU A 136 -0.94 12.46 -6.15
CA GLU A 136 -0.78 13.04 -4.83
C GLU A 136 -1.92 12.62 -3.93
N LEU A 137 -3.17 12.70 -4.38
CA LEU A 137 -4.32 12.29 -3.58
C LEU A 137 -4.29 10.79 -3.22
N GLY A 138 -3.88 9.92 -4.14
CA GLY A 138 -3.72 8.48 -3.87
C GLY A 138 -2.63 8.20 -2.82
N MET A 139 -1.49 8.87 -2.94
CA MET A 139 -0.38 8.73 -1.99
C MET A 139 -0.70 9.35 -0.64
N THR A 140 -1.28 10.55 -0.60
CA THR A 140 -1.76 11.20 0.62
C THR A 140 -2.77 10.30 1.33
N THR A 141 -3.70 9.66 0.62
CA THR A 141 -4.66 8.72 1.23
C THR A 141 -3.96 7.53 1.89
N LEU A 142 -2.94 6.94 1.25
CA LEU A 142 -2.12 5.88 1.87
C LEU A 142 -1.40 6.39 3.11
N THR A 143 -0.82 7.58 3.06
CA THR A 143 -0.17 8.23 4.21
C THR A 143 -1.15 8.47 5.36
N THR A 144 -2.34 9.00 5.08
CA THR A 144 -3.40 9.23 6.07
C THR A 144 -3.81 7.93 6.76
N ILE A 145 -3.94 6.83 6.02
CA ILE A 145 -4.24 5.51 6.61
C ILE A 145 -3.07 5.05 7.49
N GLY A 146 -1.83 5.20 7.03
CA GLY A 146 -0.65 4.88 7.82
C GLY A 146 -0.57 5.70 9.11
N GLU A 147 -0.85 6.99 9.05
CA GLU A 147 -0.91 7.89 10.20
C GLU A 147 -2.02 7.51 11.16
N PHE A 148 -3.22 7.18 10.67
CA PHE A 148 -4.32 6.68 11.50
C PHE A 148 -3.90 5.44 12.30
N LEU A 149 -3.16 4.53 11.68
CA LEU A 149 -2.69 3.28 12.28
C LEU A 149 -1.45 3.45 13.18
N ASN A 150 -0.78 4.60 13.14
CA ASN A 150 0.43 4.83 13.91
C ASN A 150 0.13 4.88 15.43
N PRO A 151 0.72 4.00 16.25
CA PRO A 151 0.46 3.95 17.68
C PRO A 151 1.12 5.07 18.50
N GLU A 152 2.07 5.82 17.94
CA GLU A 152 2.82 6.85 18.68
C GLU A 152 2.17 8.24 18.56
N ARG A 153 1.67 8.58 17.37
CA ARG A 153 1.14 9.91 17.05
C ARG A 153 -0.14 9.90 16.21
N GLY A 154 -0.66 8.70 15.91
CA GLY A 154 -1.79 8.53 15.02
C GLY A 154 -3.13 8.82 15.67
N VAL A 155 -3.99 9.58 15.01
CA VAL A 155 -5.33 9.96 15.51
C VAL A 155 -6.30 8.79 15.68
N GLY A 156 -5.93 7.58 15.25
CA GLY A 156 -6.65 6.34 15.52
C GLY A 156 -6.00 5.55 16.65
N VAL A 157 -4.97 4.77 16.32
CA VAL A 157 -4.41 3.74 17.22
C VAL A 157 -3.77 4.33 18.48
N SER A 158 -3.10 5.48 18.38
CA SER A 158 -2.54 6.16 19.57
C SER A 158 -3.64 6.68 20.51
N ALA A 159 -4.81 7.00 19.97
CA ALA A 159 -5.99 7.42 20.74
C ALA A 159 -6.77 6.26 21.36
N GLY A 160 -6.32 5.01 21.21
CA GLY A 160 -6.96 3.82 21.78
C GLY A 160 -7.67 2.93 20.74
N TRP A 161 -7.85 3.40 19.50
CA TRP A 161 -8.59 2.66 18.49
C TRP A 161 -8.02 1.25 18.24
N ARG A 162 -8.90 0.25 18.19
CA ARG A 162 -8.59 -1.14 17.81
C ARG A 162 -9.63 -1.66 16.83
N PRO A 163 -9.24 -2.47 15.83
CA PRO A 163 -10.20 -3.03 14.89
C PRO A 163 -11.21 -3.94 15.60
N ILE A 164 -12.47 -3.91 15.14
CA ILE A 164 -13.50 -4.84 15.63
C ILE A 164 -13.27 -6.24 15.05
N ALA A 165 -12.95 -6.32 13.75
CA ALA A 165 -12.69 -7.56 13.06
C ALA A 165 -11.26 -8.06 13.30
N ASN A 166 -11.09 -9.39 13.32
CA ASN A 166 -9.77 -10.04 13.43
C ASN A 166 -8.89 -9.85 12.20
N LYS A 167 -9.52 -9.53 11.06
CA LYS A 167 -8.88 -9.28 9.77
C LYS A 167 -9.56 -8.09 9.12
N VAL A 168 -8.78 -7.16 8.58
CA VAL A 168 -9.27 -5.93 7.96
C VAL A 168 -8.70 -5.79 6.55
N ALA A 169 -9.56 -5.55 5.57
CA ALA A 169 -9.17 -5.14 4.23
C ALA A 169 -9.63 -3.71 3.97
N ILE A 170 -8.72 -2.82 3.60
CA ILE A 170 -9.02 -1.43 3.24
C ILE A 170 -8.77 -1.27 1.74
N THR A 171 -9.82 -0.98 0.97
CA THR A 171 -9.73 -0.79 -0.47
C THR A 171 -10.00 0.67 -0.82
N ILE A 172 -9.03 1.36 -1.39
CA ILE A 172 -9.15 2.71 -1.93
C ILE A 172 -9.45 2.58 -3.42
N ASN A 173 -10.63 2.99 -3.84
CA ASN A 173 -11.03 3.04 -5.25
C ASN A 173 -10.93 4.46 -5.75
N SER A 174 -9.94 4.76 -6.59
CA SER A 174 -9.86 6.05 -7.25
C SER A 174 -10.94 6.16 -8.32
N LEU A 175 -11.65 7.29 -8.39
CA LEU A 175 -12.80 7.51 -9.27
C LEU A 175 -12.64 8.79 -10.11
N ASN A 176 -12.89 8.71 -11.42
CA ASN A 176 -12.88 9.84 -12.35
C ASN A 176 -14.11 10.75 -12.18
N ARG A 177 -14.31 11.32 -11.00
CA ARG A 177 -15.39 12.27 -10.70
C ARG A 177 -14.95 13.27 -9.62
N THR A 178 -15.70 14.35 -9.48
CA THR A 178 -15.60 15.31 -8.38
C THR A 178 -16.42 14.83 -7.17
N GLY A 179 -16.20 15.46 -6.02
CA GLY A 179 -16.97 15.24 -4.80
C GLY A 179 -16.12 14.79 -3.62
N GLN A 180 -16.80 14.51 -2.51
CA GLN A 180 -16.15 14.05 -1.29
C GLN A 180 -15.95 12.52 -1.31
N PRO A 181 -14.89 12.01 -0.68
CA PRO A 181 -14.75 10.57 -0.54
C PRO A 181 -15.82 9.98 0.34
N VAL A 182 -16.14 8.72 0.06
CA VAL A 182 -17.11 7.97 0.85
C VAL A 182 -16.42 6.76 1.44
N VAL A 183 -16.39 6.70 2.77
CA VAL A 183 -15.83 5.57 3.52
C VAL A 183 -16.98 4.68 3.99
N LYS A 184 -16.94 3.41 3.60
CA LYS A 184 -17.97 2.42 3.91
C LYS A 184 -17.34 1.20 4.55
N TRP A 185 -17.97 0.68 5.59
CA TRP A 185 -17.61 -0.59 6.19
C TRP A 185 -18.64 -1.67 5.85
N SER A 186 -18.18 -2.91 5.71
CA SER A 186 -19.06 -4.09 5.75
C SER A 186 -19.69 -4.22 7.14
N LYS A 187 -20.81 -4.96 7.23
CA LYS A 187 -21.56 -5.14 8.48
C LYS A 187 -20.73 -5.76 9.62
N ASP A 188 -19.78 -6.61 9.25
CA ASP A 188 -18.85 -7.31 10.16
C ASP A 188 -17.55 -6.53 10.39
N PHE A 189 -17.42 -5.33 9.83
CA PHE A 189 -16.24 -4.46 9.92
C PHE A 189 -14.93 -5.09 9.41
N SER A 190 -15.01 -6.14 8.58
CA SER A 190 -13.84 -6.78 7.99
C SER A 190 -13.36 -6.09 6.70
N ASN A 191 -14.24 -5.36 6.02
CA ASN A 191 -13.92 -4.66 4.78
C ASN A 191 -14.27 -3.18 4.89
N CYS A 192 -13.32 -2.32 4.57
CA CYS A 192 -13.47 -0.88 4.41
C CYS A 192 -13.25 -0.52 2.93
N THR A 193 -14.17 0.23 2.35
CA THR A 193 -14.02 0.80 1.01
C THR A 193 -13.98 2.32 1.11
N ILE A 194 -12.95 2.92 0.52
CA ILE A 194 -12.79 4.36 0.36
C ILE A 194 -12.98 4.66 -1.12
N ASP A 195 -14.17 5.11 -1.49
CA ASP A 195 -14.44 5.64 -2.83
C ASP A 195 -13.82 7.05 -2.88
N LEU A 196 -12.75 7.23 -3.66
CA LEU A 196 -11.90 8.43 -3.68
C LEU A 196 -12.07 9.20 -5.02
N PRO A 197 -12.89 10.26 -5.06
CA PRO A 197 -13.00 11.14 -6.23
C PRO A 197 -11.69 11.92 -6.45
N ILE A 198 -11.07 11.76 -7.63
CA ILE A 198 -9.80 12.41 -7.97
C ILE A 198 -9.96 13.72 -8.76
N GLY A 199 -11.19 14.11 -9.10
CA GLY A 199 -11.48 15.34 -9.85
C GLY A 199 -11.69 16.59 -8.99
N GLY A 200 -11.57 16.49 -7.66
CA GLY A 200 -11.87 17.56 -6.70
C GLY A 200 -10.68 18.02 -5.85
N ASP A 201 -10.98 18.56 -4.68
CA ASP A 201 -10.02 19.05 -3.67
C ASP A 201 -9.07 17.93 -3.17
N THR A 202 -7.96 18.28 -2.54
CA THR A 202 -6.88 17.33 -2.20
C THR A 202 -6.75 17.00 -0.72
N ASN A 203 -7.44 17.74 0.17
CA ASN A 203 -7.39 17.49 1.61
C ASN A 203 -8.64 16.77 2.13
N TYR A 204 -8.63 15.43 2.01
CA TYR A 204 -9.71 14.58 2.50
C TYR A 204 -9.40 13.85 3.81
N SER A 205 -8.29 14.20 4.46
CA SER A 205 -7.77 13.44 5.60
C SER A 205 -8.80 13.29 6.72
N SER A 206 -9.53 14.36 7.06
CA SER A 206 -10.56 14.33 8.11
C SER A 206 -11.69 13.33 7.82
N ILE A 207 -12.23 13.35 6.60
CA ILE A 207 -13.31 12.45 6.17
C ILE A 207 -12.84 10.99 6.19
N ILE A 208 -11.61 10.75 5.72
CA ILE A 208 -11.01 9.42 5.73
C ILE A 208 -10.83 8.94 7.16
N ILE A 209 -10.24 9.75 8.03
CA ILE A 209 -10.01 9.43 9.45
C ILE A 209 -11.32 9.13 10.17
N ASP A 210 -12.34 9.99 10.03
CA ASP A 210 -13.62 9.80 10.71
C ASP A 210 -14.38 8.59 10.17
N GLY A 211 -14.18 8.26 8.88
CA GLY A 211 -14.65 7.01 8.29
C GLY A 211 -13.95 5.78 8.87
N LEU A 212 -12.62 5.82 9.02
CA LEU A 212 -11.81 4.72 9.56
C LEU A 212 -12.14 4.42 11.03
N LYS A 213 -12.37 5.45 11.85
CA LYS A 213 -12.74 5.31 13.27
C LYS A 213 -13.92 4.36 13.48
N LYS A 214 -14.90 4.37 12.56
CA LYS A 214 -16.11 3.52 12.63
C LYS A 214 -15.84 2.02 12.58
N GLY A 215 -14.69 1.59 12.04
CA GLY A 215 -14.32 0.17 11.95
C GLY A 215 -13.70 -0.42 13.22
N GLY A 216 -13.64 0.36 14.30
CA GLY A 216 -12.99 -0.07 15.53
C GLY A 216 -13.69 0.42 16.79
N LYS A 217 -13.18 -0.09 17.91
CA LYS A 217 -13.55 0.31 19.27
C LYS A 217 -12.46 1.20 19.85
N MET A 218 -12.86 2.12 20.72
CA MET A 218 -11.96 2.95 21.53
C MET A 218 -11.59 2.25 22.83
#